data_AF-A0A8B8CM48-F1
#
_entry.id   AF-A0A8B8CM48-F1
#
_cell.length_a   1.000
_cell.length_b   1.000
_cell.length_c   1.000
_cell.angle_alpha   90.00
_cell.angle_beta   90.00
_cell.angle_gamma   90.00
#
_symmetry.space_group_name_H-M   'P 1'
#
loop_
_entity.id
_entity.type
_entity.pdbx_description
1 polymer ?
#
loop_
_entity_poly.entity_id
_entity_poly.type
_entity_poly.pdbx_seq_one_letter_code
_entity_poly.pdbx_strand_id
1 'polypeptide(L)'
;MASEGELISRKLKNKTGSTGGTDRQMSAIQDSLKTITGKLDGIGQLKQSIETINKDLSDEDGLDEIIKYIGQQYENNTSEVESLRQENSYLRKELQVLKSVVINLDRRVSQQESEIIDLKGRSMRENILIHNLDEDENEDLSKSVPMLIKEHLQLADVGFIRIHRNGPRFQGSTRRNRGGQGGRTNTGR
;
A
#
# COMPACT_ATOMS: atom_id res chain seq x y z
N MET A 1 -45.04 48.56 109.36
CA MET A 1 -45.64 47.38 108.71
C MET A 1 -45.55 47.61 107.20
N ALA A 2 -44.65 46.92 106.50
CA ALA A 2 -44.52 47.04 105.05
C ALA A 2 -45.66 46.26 104.37
N SER A 3 -46.32 46.89 103.40
CA SER A 3 -47.47 46.38 102.66
C SER A 3 -47.09 45.17 101.80
N GLU A 4 -47.98 44.16 101.72
CA GLU A 4 -47.86 42.95 100.90
C GLU A 4 -47.48 43.21 99.42
N GLY A 5 -47.67 44.43 98.91
CA GLY A 5 -47.24 44.85 97.57
C GLY A 5 -45.72 44.89 97.35
N GLU A 6 -44.90 45.07 98.38
CA GLU A 6 -43.43 45.14 98.24
C GLU A 6 -42.75 43.78 98.20
N LEU A 7 -43.36 42.75 98.78
CA LEU A 7 -42.82 41.39 98.75
C LEU A 7 -43.02 40.72 97.38
N ILE A 8 -44.12 41.04 96.71
CA ILE A 8 -44.45 40.51 95.37
C ILE A 8 -43.50 41.10 94.32
N SER A 9 -43.15 42.38 94.44
CA SER A 9 -42.21 43.05 93.54
C SER A 9 -40.77 42.50 93.64
N ARG A 10 -40.34 42.02 94.81
CA ARG A 10 -39.02 41.34 94.96
C ARG A 10 -39.03 39.90 94.44
N LYS A 11 -40.14 39.16 94.56
CA LYS A 11 -40.26 37.81 93.98
C LYS A 11 -40.33 37.81 92.45
N LEU A 12 -40.84 38.88 91.84
CA LEU A 12 -40.82 39.05 90.38
C LEU A 12 -39.45 39.45 89.84
N LYS A 13 -38.62 40.17 90.62
CA LYS A 13 -37.29 40.62 90.18
C LYS A 13 -36.20 39.53 90.22
N ASN A 14 -36.38 38.47 91.02
CA ASN A 14 -35.44 37.34 91.08
C ASN A 14 -35.77 36.19 90.11
N LYS A 15 -36.92 36.22 89.44
CA LYS A 15 -37.30 35.20 88.44
C LYS A 15 -36.82 35.54 87.02
N THR A 16 -36.33 36.75 86.81
CA THR A 16 -35.82 37.26 85.52
C THR A 16 -34.31 37.05 85.33
N GLY A 17 -33.61 36.37 86.25
CA GLY A 17 -32.17 36.12 86.16
C GLY A 17 -31.75 34.77 85.54
N SER A 18 -32.69 33.88 85.19
CA SER A 18 -32.41 32.51 84.74
C SER A 18 -32.50 32.29 83.22
N THR A 19 -32.92 33.30 82.46
CA THR A 19 -33.10 33.22 80.99
C THR A 19 -31.77 33.18 80.24
N GLY A 20 -30.71 33.80 80.76
CA GLY A 20 -29.41 33.87 80.08
C GLY A 20 -28.67 32.53 79.91
N GLY A 21 -28.96 31.51 80.73
CA GLY A 21 -28.39 30.17 80.58
C GLY A 21 -29.12 29.32 79.53
N THR A 22 -30.45 29.38 79.54
CA THR A 22 -31.32 28.73 78.55
C THR A 22 -31.18 29.37 77.17
N ASP A 23 -31.05 30.70 77.09
CA ASP A 23 -30.85 31.42 75.83
C ASP A 23 -29.49 31.09 75.19
N ARG A 24 -28.44 30.93 76.00
CA ARG A 24 -27.12 30.49 75.53
C ARG A 24 -27.14 29.05 75.00
N GLN A 25 -27.83 28.14 75.68
CA GLN A 25 -28.01 26.77 75.20
C GLN A 25 -28.84 26.73 73.92
N MET A 26 -29.90 27.53 73.85
CA MET A 26 -30.74 27.65 72.66
C MET A 26 -29.96 28.20 71.46
N SER A 27 -29.09 29.20 71.67
CA SER A 27 -28.18 29.72 70.64
C SER A 27 -27.20 28.65 70.15
N ALA A 28 -26.58 27.89 71.05
CA ALA A 28 -25.65 26.82 70.68
C ALA A 28 -26.32 25.67 69.89
N ILE A 29 -27.58 25.37 70.22
CA ILE A 29 -28.41 24.42 69.47
C ILE A 29 -28.72 24.97 68.08
N GLN A 30 -29.07 26.25 67.94
CA GLN A 30 -29.31 26.90 66.65
C GLN A 30 -28.06 26.87 65.76
N ASP A 31 -26.88 27.16 66.30
CA ASP A 31 -25.61 27.10 65.56
C ASP A 31 -25.26 25.67 65.13
N SER A 32 -25.52 24.68 66.00
CA SER A 32 -25.34 23.26 65.69
C SER A 32 -26.30 22.81 64.58
N LEU A 33 -27.56 23.22 64.64
CA LEU A 33 -28.56 22.95 63.60
C LEU A 33 -28.16 23.59 62.27
N LYS A 34 -27.72 24.84 62.28
CA LYS A 34 -27.23 25.54 61.09
C LYS A 34 -26.03 24.81 60.47
N THR A 35 -25.13 24.30 61.29
CA THR A 35 -23.98 23.49 60.86
C THR A 35 -24.42 22.15 60.25
N ILE A 36 -25.40 21.48 60.87
CA ILE A 36 -25.97 20.22 60.38
C ILE A 36 -26.67 20.44 59.03
N THR A 37 -27.44 21.52 58.87
CA THR A 37 -28.08 21.88 57.61
C THR A 37 -27.05 22.07 56.50
N GLY A 38 -25.96 22.81 56.75
CA GLY A 38 -24.90 22.97 55.76
C GLY A 38 -24.21 21.65 55.37
N LYS A 39 -24.04 20.72 56.31
CA LYS A 39 -23.53 19.37 56.01
C LYS A 39 -24.52 18.54 55.19
N LEU A 40 -25.82 18.66 55.47
CA LEU A 40 -26.88 18.00 54.70
C LEU A 40 -26.91 18.50 53.25
N ASP A 41 -26.77 19.80 53.04
CA ASP A 41 -26.69 20.39 51.69
C ASP A 41 -25.46 19.88 50.94
N GLY A 42 -24.30 19.80 51.62
CA GLY A 42 -23.08 19.21 51.05
C GLY A 42 -23.23 17.73 50.67
N ILE A 43 -23.95 16.94 51.49
CA ILE A 43 -24.29 15.55 51.17
C ILE A 43 -25.21 15.47 49.93
N GLY A 44 -26.15 16.40 49.80
CA GLY A 44 -27.01 16.50 48.61
C GLY A 44 -26.20 16.73 47.32
N GLN A 45 -25.22 17.64 47.35
CA GLN A 45 -24.33 17.91 46.22
C GLN A 45 -23.42 16.72 45.88
N LEU A 46 -22.91 16.03 46.91
CA LEU A 46 -22.11 14.82 46.72
C LEU A 46 -22.93 13.70 46.07
N LYS A 47 -24.18 13.50 46.51
CA LYS A 47 -25.08 12.51 45.91
C LYS A 47 -25.28 12.79 44.42
N GLN A 48 -25.55 14.04 44.06
CA GLN A 48 -25.73 14.44 42.67
C GLN A 48 -24.45 14.24 41.84
N SER A 49 -23.28 14.53 42.41
CA SER A 49 -21.99 14.29 41.75
C SER A 49 -21.74 12.81 41.49
N ILE A 50 -22.10 11.93 42.45
CA ILE A 50 -22.00 10.48 42.32
C ILE A 50 -22.95 9.97 41.22
N GLU A 51 -24.18 10.49 41.16
CA GLU A 51 -25.14 10.13 40.11
C GLU A 51 -24.61 10.49 38.71
N THR A 52 -24.01 11.67 38.55
CA THR A 52 -23.38 12.06 37.28
C THR A 52 -22.22 11.15 36.92
N ILE A 53 -21.33 10.83 37.87
CA ILE A 53 -20.19 9.93 37.63
C ILE A 53 -20.67 8.54 37.21
N ASN A 54 -21.69 8.00 37.88
CA ASN A 54 -22.24 6.71 37.50
C ASN A 54 -22.82 6.72 36.09
N LYS A 55 -23.46 7.83 35.72
CA LYS A 55 -23.99 8.03 34.37
C LYS A 55 -22.87 8.01 33.33
N ASP A 56 -21.81 8.79 33.54
CA ASP A 56 -20.67 8.87 32.62
C ASP A 56 -19.91 7.53 32.51
N LEU A 57 -19.95 6.69 33.54
CA LEU A 57 -19.29 5.39 33.54
C LEU A 57 -20.13 4.30 32.86
N SER A 58 -21.41 4.20 33.22
CA SER A 58 -22.22 2.99 33.01
C SER A 58 -23.46 3.16 32.15
N ASP A 59 -23.76 4.37 31.67
CA ASP A 59 -24.83 4.54 30.68
C ASP A 59 -24.45 3.92 29.32
N GLU A 60 -25.43 3.87 28.43
CA GLU A 60 -25.33 3.29 27.08
C GLU A 60 -24.22 3.94 26.21
N ASP A 61 -23.89 5.21 26.48
CA ASP A 61 -22.78 5.95 25.87
C ASP A 61 -21.62 6.20 26.86
N GLY A 62 -21.66 5.51 28.01
CA GLY A 62 -20.67 5.63 29.06
C GLY A 62 -19.29 5.09 28.65
N LEU A 63 -18.30 5.36 29.49
CA LEU A 63 -16.92 4.94 29.25
C LEU A 63 -16.78 3.43 29.04
N ASP A 64 -17.62 2.59 29.66
CA ASP A 64 -17.59 1.14 29.49
C ASP A 64 -17.87 0.71 28.04
N GLU A 65 -18.90 1.26 27.40
CA GLU A 65 -19.23 0.92 26.00
C GLU A 65 -18.18 1.49 25.03
N ILE A 66 -17.63 2.68 25.32
CA ILE A 66 -16.52 3.24 24.53
C ILE A 66 -15.29 2.33 24.60
N ILE A 67 -14.91 1.86 25.79
CA ILE A 67 -13.76 0.96 25.98
C ILE A 67 -13.97 -0.35 25.22
N LYS A 68 -15.18 -0.91 25.29
CA LYS A 68 -15.55 -2.14 24.58
C LYS A 68 -15.49 -1.96 23.06
N TYR A 69 -16.00 -0.84 22.54
CA TYR A 69 -15.88 -0.50 21.12
C TYR A 69 -14.41 -0.37 20.69
N ILE A 70 -13.59 0.36 21.45
CA ILE A 70 -12.15 0.49 21.18
C ILE A 70 -11.47 -0.89 21.19
N GLY A 71 -11.82 -1.76 22.14
CA GLY A 71 -11.31 -3.13 22.20
C GLY A 71 -11.61 -3.91 20.92
N GLN A 72 -12.86 -3.86 20.46
CA GLN A 72 -13.26 -4.53 19.22
C GLN A 72 -12.55 -3.95 17.98
N GLN A 73 -12.41 -2.62 17.91
CA GLN A 73 -11.64 -1.99 16.82
C GLN A 73 -10.17 -2.40 16.85
N TYR A 74 -9.57 -2.50 18.05
CA TYR A 74 -8.19 -2.93 18.20
C TYR A 74 -7.99 -4.37 17.73
N GLU A 75 -8.89 -5.28 18.09
CA GLU A 75 -8.86 -6.68 17.63
C GLU A 75 -8.99 -6.77 16.10
N ASN A 76 -9.96 -6.06 15.52
CA ASN A 76 -10.16 -6.02 14.07
C ASN A 76 -8.91 -5.50 13.34
N ASN A 77 -8.36 -4.37 13.80
CA ASN A 77 -7.16 -3.78 13.22
C ASN A 77 -5.95 -4.71 13.37
N THR A 78 -5.83 -5.41 14.49
CA THR A 78 -4.76 -6.39 14.71
C THR A 78 -4.85 -7.51 13.69
N SER A 79 -6.05 -8.06 13.48
CA SER A 79 -6.29 -9.09 12.46
C SER A 79 -5.97 -8.61 11.04
N GLU A 80 -6.34 -7.37 10.70
CA GLU A 80 -6.04 -6.78 9.40
C GLU A 80 -4.53 -6.62 9.19
N VAL A 81 -3.82 -6.11 10.20
CA VAL A 81 -2.35 -5.97 10.16
C VAL A 81 -1.67 -7.33 9.99
N GLU A 82 -2.16 -8.37 10.65
CA GLU A 82 -1.63 -9.73 10.47
C GLU A 82 -1.85 -10.26 9.05
N SER A 83 -3.04 -10.06 8.49
CA SER A 83 -3.35 -10.42 7.10
C SER A 83 -2.41 -9.72 6.11
N LEU A 84 -2.25 -8.40 6.26
CA LEU A 84 -1.34 -7.60 5.42
C LEU A 84 0.13 -8.05 5.55
N ARG A 85 0.57 -8.43 6.76
CA ARG A 85 1.92 -8.97 6.97
C ARG A 85 2.11 -10.31 6.25
N GLN A 86 1.10 -11.17 6.28
CA GLN A 86 1.14 -12.46 5.57
C GLN A 86 1.19 -12.25 4.06
N GLU A 87 0.34 -11.37 3.52
CA GLU A 87 0.33 -11.02 2.09
C GLU A 87 1.68 -10.42 1.65
N ASN A 88 2.22 -9.46 2.43
CA ASN A 88 3.52 -8.86 2.12
C ASN A 88 4.65 -9.91 2.11
N SER A 89 4.62 -10.87 3.05
CA SER A 89 5.56 -11.99 3.09
C SER A 89 5.43 -12.89 1.86
N TYR A 90 4.20 -13.19 1.44
CA TYR A 90 3.92 -13.96 0.24
C TYR A 90 4.44 -13.26 -1.04
N LEU A 91 4.08 -11.99 -1.23
CA LEU A 91 4.51 -11.18 -2.38
C LEU A 91 6.04 -11.06 -2.47
N ARG A 92 6.73 -10.92 -1.33
CA ARG A 92 8.20 -10.92 -1.29
C ARG A 92 8.78 -12.23 -1.80
N LYS A 93 8.17 -13.38 -1.49
CA LYS A 93 8.63 -14.69 -1.99
C LYS A 93 8.40 -14.82 -3.49
N GLU A 94 7.24 -14.42 -4.00
CA GLU A 94 6.98 -14.42 -5.44
C GLU A 94 7.97 -13.54 -6.20
N LEU A 95 8.28 -12.35 -5.66
CA LEU A 95 9.25 -11.44 -6.27
C LEU A 95 10.66 -12.05 -6.33
N GLN A 96 11.08 -12.83 -5.33
CA GLN A 96 12.34 -13.56 -5.36
C GLN A 96 12.36 -14.63 -6.46
N VAL A 97 11.28 -15.39 -6.61
CA VAL A 97 11.14 -16.37 -7.69
C VAL A 97 11.20 -15.68 -9.04
N LEU A 98 10.45 -14.60 -9.23
CA LEU A 98 10.44 -13.86 -10.49
C LEU A 98 11.83 -13.31 -10.84
N LYS A 99 12.55 -12.76 -9.85
CA LYS A 99 13.94 -12.32 -10.03
C LYS A 99 14.84 -13.45 -10.53
N SER A 100 14.69 -14.66 -9.98
CA SER A 100 15.47 -15.82 -10.43
C SER A 100 15.14 -16.23 -11.88
N VAL A 101 13.86 -16.16 -12.26
CA VAL A 101 13.40 -16.46 -13.62
C VAL A 101 13.99 -15.45 -14.62
N VAL A 102 13.94 -14.15 -14.29
CA VAL A 102 14.50 -13.09 -15.15
C VAL A 102 16.00 -13.28 -15.36
N ILE A 103 16.75 -13.58 -14.29
CA ILE A 103 18.20 -13.85 -14.41
C ILE A 103 18.48 -15.05 -15.33
N ASN A 104 17.67 -16.11 -15.23
CA ASN A 104 17.83 -17.28 -16.09
C ASN A 104 17.46 -16.99 -17.55
N LEU A 105 16.44 -16.19 -17.79
CA LEU A 105 16.06 -15.77 -19.14
C LEU A 105 17.14 -14.89 -19.77
N ASP A 106 17.67 -13.92 -19.03
CA ASP A 106 18.76 -13.05 -19.47
C ASP A 106 19.98 -13.86 -19.93
N ARG A 107 20.41 -14.83 -19.11
CA ARG A 107 21.51 -15.75 -19.47
C ARG A 107 21.23 -16.53 -20.76
N ARG A 108 20.01 -17.03 -20.94
CA ARG A 108 19.62 -17.78 -22.15
C ARG A 108 19.63 -16.89 -23.38
N VAL A 109 19.16 -15.65 -23.25
CA VAL A 109 19.19 -14.66 -24.35
C VAL A 109 20.63 -14.35 -24.73
N SER A 110 21.51 -14.06 -23.77
CA SER A 110 22.94 -13.80 -24.06
C SER A 110 23.61 -15.00 -24.75
N GLN A 111 23.29 -16.22 -24.34
CA GLN A 111 23.79 -17.42 -25.01
C GLN A 111 23.28 -17.51 -26.46
N GLN A 112 21.99 -17.30 -26.68
CA GLN A 112 21.40 -17.31 -28.02
C GLN A 112 22.00 -16.24 -28.92
N GLU A 113 22.26 -15.04 -28.40
CA GLU A 113 22.94 -13.98 -29.15
C GLU A 113 24.34 -14.40 -29.58
N SER A 114 25.12 -15.02 -28.69
CA SER A 114 26.45 -15.54 -29.03
C SER A 114 26.38 -16.64 -30.09
N GLU A 115 25.41 -17.54 -30.00
CA GLU A 115 25.21 -18.61 -30.99
C GLU A 115 24.80 -18.03 -32.36
N ILE A 116 23.93 -17.02 -32.38
CA ILE A 116 23.54 -16.31 -33.61
C ILE A 116 24.75 -15.62 -34.25
N ILE A 117 25.61 -14.98 -33.44
CA ILE A 117 26.83 -14.34 -33.93
C ILE A 117 27.78 -15.38 -34.54
N ASP A 118 28.00 -16.52 -33.87
CA ASP A 118 28.84 -17.60 -34.40
C ASP A 118 28.26 -18.16 -35.71
N LEU A 119 26.96 -18.50 -35.72
CA LEU A 119 26.30 -19.03 -36.92
C LEU A 119 26.35 -18.03 -38.08
N LYS A 120 26.15 -16.74 -37.82
CA LYS A 120 26.29 -15.69 -38.83
C LYS A 120 27.73 -15.60 -39.34
N GLY A 121 28.71 -15.65 -38.45
CA GLY A 121 30.13 -15.65 -38.83
C GLY A 121 30.50 -16.86 -39.69
N ARG A 122 30.03 -18.06 -39.32
CA ARG A 122 30.21 -19.29 -40.09
C ARG A 122 29.51 -19.23 -41.45
N SER A 123 28.28 -18.73 -41.49
CA SER A 123 27.49 -18.62 -42.71
C SER A 123 28.06 -17.57 -43.68
N MET A 124 28.72 -16.53 -43.18
CA MET A 124 29.31 -15.47 -44.00
C MET A 124 30.75 -15.75 -44.42
N ARG A 125 31.40 -16.76 -43.84
CA ARG A 125 32.84 -17.04 -44.00
C ARG A 125 33.30 -17.16 -45.46
N GLU A 126 32.48 -17.79 -46.29
CA GLU A 126 32.80 -18.06 -47.71
C GLU A 126 32.08 -17.08 -48.65
N ASN A 127 31.42 -16.06 -48.11
CA ASN A 127 30.71 -15.07 -48.90
C ASN A 127 31.63 -13.89 -49.23
N ILE A 128 31.62 -13.46 -50.49
CA ILE A 128 32.27 -12.23 -50.95
C ILE A 128 31.21 -11.14 -51.06
N LEU A 129 31.48 -9.98 -50.45
CA LEU A 129 30.64 -8.80 -50.58
C LEU A 129 31.30 -7.82 -51.56
N ILE A 130 30.62 -7.57 -52.68
CA ILE A 130 31.03 -6.57 -53.67
C ILE A 130 30.12 -5.36 -53.50
N HIS A 131 30.72 -4.24 -53.11
CA HIS A 131 30.03 -2.98 -52.93
C HIS A 131 30.23 -2.09 -54.15
N ASN A 132 29.28 -1.18 -54.40
CA ASN A 132 29.34 -0.20 -55.50
C ASN A 132 29.55 -0.82 -56.89
N LEU A 133 28.99 -2.01 -57.11
CA LEU A 133 28.89 -2.56 -58.47
C LEU A 133 27.65 -1.95 -59.13
N ASP A 134 27.83 -1.29 -60.27
CA ASP A 134 26.72 -0.67 -61.01
C ASP A 134 25.62 -1.70 -61.35
N GLU A 135 24.36 -1.27 -61.32
CA GLU A 135 23.19 -2.12 -61.57
C GLU A 135 22.63 -1.86 -62.98
N ASP A 136 22.43 -2.94 -63.74
CA ASP A 136 21.80 -2.90 -65.06
C ASP A 136 20.43 -3.61 -65.05
N GLU A 137 19.46 -3.08 -65.80
CA GLU A 137 18.08 -3.62 -65.83
C GLU A 137 17.98 -5.09 -66.25
N ASN A 138 18.96 -5.58 -67.02
CA ASN A 138 19.05 -6.96 -67.52
C ASN A 138 20.38 -7.62 -67.12
N GLU A 139 20.88 -7.33 -65.93
CA GLU A 139 22.14 -7.89 -65.45
C GLU A 139 22.11 -9.44 -65.38
N ASP A 140 23.17 -10.07 -65.90
CA ASP A 140 23.46 -11.49 -65.69
C ASP A 140 24.69 -11.62 -64.79
N LEU A 141 24.44 -11.60 -63.47
CA LEU A 141 25.46 -11.68 -62.44
C LEU A 141 26.31 -12.95 -62.54
N SER A 142 25.77 -14.02 -63.13
CA SER A 142 26.52 -15.27 -63.33
C SER A 142 27.66 -15.13 -64.35
N LYS A 143 27.64 -14.07 -65.17
CA LYS A 143 28.70 -13.75 -66.13
C LYS A 143 29.50 -12.51 -65.73
N SER A 144 28.82 -11.44 -65.30
CA SER A 144 29.48 -10.17 -65.01
C SER A 144 30.42 -10.27 -63.81
N VAL A 145 30.01 -10.95 -62.73
CA VAL A 145 30.82 -11.08 -61.51
C VAL A 145 32.07 -11.93 -61.73
N PRO A 146 32.01 -13.12 -62.36
CA PRO A 146 33.23 -13.88 -62.68
C PRO A 146 34.17 -13.13 -63.63
N MET A 147 33.63 -12.40 -64.62
CA MET A 147 34.44 -11.61 -65.54
C MET A 147 35.18 -10.48 -64.81
N LEU A 148 34.47 -9.76 -63.93
CA LEU A 148 35.05 -8.70 -63.09
C LEU A 148 36.20 -9.24 -62.22
N ILE A 149 35.98 -10.38 -61.57
CA ILE A 149 36.99 -11.02 -60.70
C ILE A 149 38.20 -11.49 -61.52
N LYS A 150 37.98 -12.07 -62.69
CA LYS A 150 39.07 -12.49 -63.57
C LYS A 150 39.90 -11.30 -64.05
N GLU A 151 39.26 -10.21 -64.42
CA GLU A 151 39.94 -9.01 -64.90
C GLU A 151 40.74 -8.31 -63.79
N HIS A 152 40.14 -8.13 -62.61
CA HIS A 152 40.71 -7.31 -61.54
C HIS A 152 41.63 -8.10 -60.60
N LEU A 153 41.35 -9.40 -60.39
CA LEU A 153 42.10 -10.25 -59.46
C LEU A 153 42.92 -11.34 -60.16
N GLN A 154 42.83 -11.45 -61.50
CA GLN A 154 43.59 -12.43 -62.30
C GLN A 154 43.36 -13.90 -61.90
N LEU A 155 42.18 -14.19 -61.34
CA LEU A 155 41.76 -15.54 -60.96
C LEU A 155 40.96 -16.18 -62.09
N ALA A 156 41.46 -17.28 -62.65
CA ALA A 156 40.85 -17.92 -63.82
C ALA A 156 39.73 -18.92 -63.48
N ASP A 157 39.80 -19.58 -62.32
CA ASP A 157 38.92 -20.71 -61.97
C ASP A 157 38.19 -20.44 -60.65
N VAL A 158 37.16 -19.59 -60.69
CA VAL A 158 36.32 -19.28 -59.52
C VAL A 158 34.92 -19.82 -59.72
N GLY A 159 34.50 -20.73 -58.84
CA GLY A 159 33.16 -21.29 -58.79
C GLY A 159 32.30 -20.61 -57.73
N PHE A 160 31.07 -20.23 -58.08
CA PHE A 160 30.13 -19.62 -57.15
C PHE A 160 28.92 -20.53 -56.94
N ILE A 161 28.56 -20.78 -55.68
CA ILE A 161 27.34 -21.51 -55.32
C ILE A 161 26.09 -20.66 -55.62
N ARG A 162 26.16 -19.36 -55.33
CA ARG A 162 25.06 -18.41 -55.55
C ARG A 162 25.60 -16.99 -55.67
N ILE A 163 25.09 -16.24 -56.65
CA ILE A 163 25.39 -14.81 -56.83
C ILE A 163 24.06 -14.06 -56.85
N HIS A 164 23.94 -12.98 -56.08
CA HIS A 164 22.73 -12.15 -56.03
C HIS A 164 23.03 -10.75 -55.47
N ARG A 165 22.18 -9.77 -55.82
CA ARG A 165 22.15 -8.46 -55.15
C ARG A 165 21.56 -8.57 -53.75
N ASN A 166 22.07 -7.75 -52.85
CA ASN A 166 21.46 -7.53 -51.53
C ASN A 166 20.45 -6.37 -51.64
N GLY A 167 19.28 -6.53 -51.05
CA GLY A 167 18.24 -5.49 -51.02
C GLY A 167 17.15 -5.63 -52.09
N PRO A 168 16.13 -4.74 -52.07
CA PRO A 168 15.07 -4.72 -53.06
C PRO A 168 15.62 -4.38 -54.44
N ARG A 169 15.22 -5.14 -55.47
CA ARG A 169 15.67 -4.90 -56.86
C ARG A 169 15.22 -3.53 -57.35
N PHE A 170 16.08 -2.85 -58.10
CA PHE A 170 15.72 -1.65 -58.86
C PHE A 170 14.47 -1.91 -59.72
N GLN A 171 13.53 -0.96 -59.75
CA GLN A 171 12.25 -1.08 -60.46
C GLN A 171 12.50 -1.19 -61.98
N GLY A 172 12.48 -2.42 -62.50
CA GLY A 172 12.65 -2.71 -63.93
C GLY A 172 12.76 -4.21 -64.26
N SER A 173 13.20 -5.06 -63.32
CA SER A 173 13.33 -6.50 -63.59
C SER A 173 11.96 -7.21 -63.52
N THR A 174 11.38 -7.53 -64.67
CA THR A 174 10.14 -8.31 -64.76
C THR A 174 10.33 -9.69 -64.14
N ARG A 175 9.49 -10.02 -63.15
CA ARG A 175 9.50 -11.29 -62.42
C ARG A 175 9.14 -12.44 -63.37
N ARG A 176 10.11 -13.27 -63.77
CA ARG A 176 9.80 -14.55 -64.45
C ARG A 176 9.18 -15.49 -63.40
N ASN A 177 7.86 -15.55 -63.43
CA ASN A 177 7.02 -16.31 -62.51
C ASN A 177 7.32 -17.82 -62.66
N ARG A 178 8.17 -18.39 -61.78
CA ARG A 178 8.17 -19.84 -61.55
C ARG A 178 7.21 -20.12 -60.41
N GLY A 179 5.98 -20.47 -60.78
CA GLY A 179 4.96 -20.96 -59.85
C GLY A 179 5.43 -22.25 -59.18
N GLY A 180 5.77 -22.15 -57.90
CA GLY A 180 5.87 -23.29 -56.99
C GLY A 180 4.49 -23.55 -56.41
N GLN A 181 3.84 -24.62 -56.85
CA GLN A 181 2.62 -25.15 -56.25
C GLN A 181 2.89 -25.53 -54.79
N GLY A 182 2.35 -24.77 -53.84
CA GLY A 182 2.30 -25.14 -52.43
C GLY A 182 1.05 -25.98 -52.17
N GLY A 183 1.19 -27.31 -52.21
CA GLY A 183 0.17 -28.25 -51.76
C GLY A 183 0.04 -28.18 -50.24
N ARG A 184 -1.04 -27.56 -49.74
CA ARG A 184 -1.50 -27.72 -48.36
C ARG A 184 -2.40 -28.96 -48.30
N THR A 185 -1.89 -30.06 -47.76
CA THR A 185 -2.75 -31.15 -47.30
C THR A 185 -3.25 -30.82 -45.89
N ASN A 186 -4.55 -30.54 -45.83
CA ASN A 186 -5.33 -30.44 -44.60
C ASN A 186 -5.54 -31.86 -44.06
N THR A 187 -5.02 -32.17 -42.87
CA THR A 187 -5.41 -33.39 -42.14
C THR A 187 -6.03 -32.97 -40.83
N GLY A 188 -7.36 -32.82 -40.86
CA GLY A 188 -8.18 -32.86 -39.67
C GLY A 188 -8.50 -34.31 -39.33
N ARG A 189 -8.17 -34.70 -38.10
CA ARG A 189 -8.99 -35.53 -37.22
C ARG A 189 -8.48 -35.37 -35.79
#